data_AF-A0A519NQU7-F1
#
_entry.id   AF-A0A519NQU7-F1
#
_cell.length_a   1.000
_cell.length_b   1.000
_cell.length_c   1.000
_cell.angle_alpha   90.00
_cell.angle_beta   90.00
_cell.angle_gamma   90.00
#
_symmetry.space_group_name_H-M   'P 1'
#
loop_
_entity.id
_entity.type
_entity.pdbx_description
1 polymer ?
#
loop_
_entity_poly.entity_id
_entity_poly.type
_entity_poly.pdbx_seq_one_letter_code
_entity_poly.pdbx_strand_id
1 'polypeptide(L)'
;NGAASTSTRRAPSERMAAFFSSDWVRGMTITTGWPSAAPFSSPNHFVHYSGRLARELNESEANGALWANQFDNTANRDAHYETTGPEIWEQTGGKLDAFVSAVGSGGTITGVAAYLREQKPDVTIALADPAGASLFNWYTKGEMSGEGSSITEGIGVARITGNLEGFKPDYSYRIEDAEFLPILFDLVRHEGLSVGGSAGVNIAGAVRLARELGPGKTIVTALCDPGSRYSSKLFNAEFLGARGLPTPPWTAGAATPAEAA
;
A
#
# COMPACT_ATOMS: atom_id res chain seq x y z
N ASN A 1 -50.56 2.76 10.31
CA ASN A 1 -49.61 1.72 10.77
C ASN A 1 -48.31 1.87 10.03
N GLY A 2 -47.39 2.67 10.60
CA GLY A 2 -46.07 2.91 10.03
C GLY A 2 -45.15 1.72 10.25
N ALA A 3 -44.37 1.39 9.23
CA ALA A 3 -43.22 0.50 9.35
C ALA A 3 -41.98 1.31 8.95
N ALA A 4 -41.18 1.67 9.95
CA ALA A 4 -39.87 2.25 9.77
C ALA A 4 -38.91 1.19 9.22
N SER A 5 -38.30 1.42 8.06
CA SER A 5 -37.18 0.62 7.60
C SER A 5 -35.90 1.17 8.24
N THR A 6 -35.37 0.44 9.21
CA THR A 6 -34.08 0.73 9.83
C THR A 6 -32.98 0.15 8.94
N SER A 7 -32.33 1.01 8.17
CA SER A 7 -31.05 0.73 7.54
C SER A 7 -29.99 0.58 8.63
N THR A 8 -29.70 -0.66 9.02
CA THR A 8 -28.64 -0.98 9.97
C THR A 8 -27.29 -0.93 9.24
N ARG A 9 -26.58 0.20 9.38
CA ARG A 9 -25.15 0.26 9.10
C ARG A 9 -24.46 -0.75 10.01
N ARG A 10 -23.87 -1.79 9.40
CA ARG A 10 -23.07 -2.79 10.11
C ARG A 10 -21.94 -2.13 10.90
N ALA A 11 -21.75 -2.58 12.14
CA ALA A 11 -20.74 -2.05 13.04
C ALA A 11 -19.32 -2.36 12.52
N PRO A 12 -18.30 -1.55 12.88
CA PRO A 12 -16.91 -1.78 12.47
C PRO A 12 -16.38 -3.21 12.73
N SER A 13 -16.89 -3.87 13.77
CA SER A 13 -16.60 -5.25 14.14
C SER A 13 -16.97 -6.28 13.07
N GLU A 14 -18.04 -6.04 12.29
CA GLU A 14 -18.52 -6.98 11.28
C GLU A 14 -17.74 -6.90 9.96
N ARG A 15 -17.09 -5.76 9.67
CA ARG A 15 -16.22 -5.62 8.48
C ARG A 15 -14.91 -6.39 8.63
N MET A 16 -14.46 -6.63 9.86
CA MET A 16 -13.25 -7.39 10.16
C MET A 16 -13.41 -8.90 10.12
N ALA A 17 -14.63 -9.42 10.34
CA ALA A 17 -14.89 -10.85 10.17
C ALA A 17 -14.53 -11.34 8.76
N ALA A 18 -14.60 -10.47 7.75
CA ALA A 18 -14.17 -10.75 6.38
C ALA A 18 -12.64 -10.73 6.17
N PHE A 19 -11.88 -10.04 7.04
CA PHE A 19 -10.41 -10.06 7.01
C PHE A 19 -9.87 -11.38 7.61
N PHE A 20 -10.60 -11.93 8.60
CA PHE A 20 -10.28 -13.19 9.28
C PHE A 20 -10.85 -14.44 8.61
N SER A 21 -11.67 -14.30 7.56
CA SER A 21 -12.28 -15.45 6.87
C SER A 21 -11.36 -16.12 5.84
N SER A 22 -10.12 -15.66 5.67
CA SER A 22 -9.13 -16.35 4.84
C SER A 22 -8.57 -17.57 5.56
N ASP A 23 -8.43 -18.70 4.85
CA ASP A 23 -7.98 -19.98 5.43
C ASP A 23 -6.60 -19.91 6.11
N TRP A 24 -5.80 -18.88 5.81
CA TRP A 24 -4.47 -18.63 6.39
C TRP A 24 -4.46 -18.27 7.88
N VAL A 25 -5.56 -17.72 8.40
CA VAL A 25 -5.66 -17.32 9.83
C VAL A 25 -6.34 -18.42 10.68
N ARG A 26 -6.84 -19.48 10.04
CA ARG A 26 -7.47 -20.62 10.74
C ARG A 26 -6.41 -21.43 11.48
N GLY A 27 -6.22 -21.10 12.76
CA GLY A 27 -5.26 -21.75 13.67
C GLY A 27 -4.45 -20.77 14.51
N MET A 28 -4.43 -19.48 14.14
CA MET A 28 -3.77 -18.44 14.92
C MET A 28 -4.78 -17.77 15.86
N THR A 29 -4.50 -17.74 17.16
CA THR A 29 -5.24 -16.87 18.08
C THR A 29 -4.73 -15.44 17.89
N ILE A 30 -5.50 -14.61 17.19
CA ILE A 30 -5.24 -13.17 17.06
C ILE A 30 -6.11 -12.44 18.07
N THR A 31 -5.50 -11.90 19.11
CA THR A 31 -6.18 -10.97 20.04
C THR A 31 -6.08 -9.56 19.47
N THR A 32 -7.20 -8.87 19.31
CA THR A 32 -7.24 -7.50 18.78
C THR A 32 -7.45 -6.48 19.90
N GLY A 33 -6.68 -5.40 19.86
CA GLY A 33 -6.84 -4.23 20.73
C GLY A 33 -6.82 -2.96 19.89
N TRP A 34 -7.79 -2.07 20.11
CA TRP A 34 -8.05 -0.93 19.23
C TRP A 34 -7.81 0.38 19.99
N PRO A 35 -6.64 1.02 19.85
CA PRO A 35 -6.55 2.43 20.17
C PRO A 35 -7.42 3.22 19.18
N SER A 36 -8.07 4.28 19.64
CA SER A 36 -8.73 5.24 18.76
C SER A 36 -7.73 5.77 17.73
N ALA A 37 -8.20 6.04 16.50
CA ALA A 37 -7.36 6.62 15.46
C ALA A 37 -6.73 7.94 15.96
N ALA A 38 -5.41 8.05 15.86
CA ALA A 38 -4.63 9.19 16.31
C ALA A 38 -3.50 9.44 15.30
N PRO A 39 -3.00 10.68 15.14
CA PRO A 39 -1.84 11.00 14.30
C PRO A 39 -0.54 10.46 14.92
N PHE A 40 0.51 10.27 14.11
CA PHE A 40 1.79 9.69 14.57
C PHE A 40 2.47 10.50 15.70
N SER A 41 2.22 11.80 15.79
CA SER A 41 2.70 12.66 16.89
C SER A 41 2.06 12.35 18.25
N SER A 42 0.92 11.68 18.27
CA SER A 42 0.24 11.29 19.51
C SER A 42 0.83 10.01 20.07
N PRO A 43 1.10 9.90 21.39
CA PRO A 43 1.55 8.65 22.00
C PRO A 43 0.51 7.52 21.86
N ASN A 44 -0.75 7.82 21.57
CA ASN A 44 -1.81 6.83 21.36
C ASN A 44 -1.92 6.36 19.90
N HIS A 45 -1.06 6.85 19.01
CA HIS A 45 -0.92 6.25 17.68
C HIS A 45 -0.65 4.75 17.81
N PHE A 46 -1.27 3.94 16.95
CA PHE A 46 -1.24 2.49 17.04
C PHE A 46 0.20 1.90 17.07
N VAL A 47 1.14 2.51 16.35
CA VAL A 47 2.57 2.13 16.38
C VAL A 47 3.15 2.27 17.78
N HIS A 48 3.03 3.45 18.41
CA HIS A 48 3.57 3.72 19.75
C HIS A 48 2.86 2.89 20.82
N TYR A 49 1.54 2.74 20.69
CA TYR A 49 0.74 1.88 21.56
C TYR A 49 1.23 0.43 21.49
N SER A 50 1.42 -0.13 20.28
CA SER A 50 1.88 -1.51 20.11
C SER A 50 3.28 -1.74 20.70
N GLY A 51 4.19 -0.77 20.63
CA GLY A 51 5.51 -0.86 21.26
C GLY A 51 5.47 -0.77 22.79
N ARG A 52 4.52 -0.03 23.38
CA ARG A 52 4.28 -0.07 24.84
C ARG A 52 3.69 -1.40 25.27
N LEU A 53 2.64 -1.84 24.59
CA LEU A 53 1.96 -3.10 24.88
C LEU A 53 2.93 -4.28 24.82
N ALA A 54 3.80 -4.35 23.80
CA ALA A 54 4.79 -5.41 23.70
C ALA A 54 5.76 -5.42 24.89
N ARG A 55 6.18 -4.25 25.40
CA ARG A 55 7.03 -4.16 26.61
C ARG A 55 6.29 -4.64 27.85
N GLU A 56 5.07 -4.17 28.06
CA GLU A 56 4.22 -4.57 29.19
C GLU A 56 3.97 -6.09 29.17
N LEU A 57 3.62 -6.66 28.02
CA LEU A 57 3.44 -8.10 27.88
C LEU A 57 4.75 -8.87 28.11
N ASN A 58 5.89 -8.35 27.65
CA ASN A 58 7.18 -9.03 27.85
C ASN A 58 7.60 -9.10 29.33
N GLU A 59 7.02 -8.26 30.20
CA GLU A 59 7.22 -8.33 31.65
C GLU A 59 6.41 -9.47 32.29
N SER A 60 5.27 -9.86 31.72
CA SER A 60 4.35 -10.86 32.30
C SER A 60 4.30 -12.20 31.55
N GLU A 61 4.62 -12.23 30.26
CA GLU A 61 4.56 -13.43 29.42
C GLU A 61 5.81 -14.30 29.62
N ALA A 62 5.61 -15.53 30.13
CA ALA A 62 6.71 -16.43 30.47
C ALA A 62 7.61 -16.82 29.28
N ASN A 63 7.06 -16.77 28.06
CA ASN A 63 7.77 -17.08 26.82
C ASN A 63 8.23 -15.82 26.06
N GLY A 64 8.08 -14.64 26.67
CA GLY A 64 8.40 -13.35 26.08
C GLY A 64 7.33 -12.83 25.12
N ALA A 65 7.39 -11.52 24.87
CA ALA A 65 6.60 -10.82 23.88
C ALA A 65 7.49 -9.87 23.07
N LEU A 66 7.40 -9.96 21.74
CA LEU A 66 8.23 -9.17 20.84
C LEU A 66 7.38 -8.16 20.08
N TRP A 67 7.94 -6.96 19.90
CA TRP A 67 7.36 -5.97 19.00
C TRP A 67 7.90 -6.16 17.60
N ALA A 68 7.06 -6.56 16.65
CA ALA A 68 7.46 -6.73 15.25
C ALA A 68 8.08 -5.45 14.65
N ASN A 69 7.58 -4.28 15.07
CA ASN A 69 8.12 -2.96 14.73
C ASN A 69 8.41 -2.77 13.23
N GLN A 70 7.46 -3.14 12.36
CA GLN A 70 7.70 -3.27 10.92
C GLN A 70 8.27 -2.03 10.21
N PHE A 71 8.08 -0.83 10.78
CA PHE A 71 8.59 0.41 10.19
C PHE A 71 10.09 0.57 10.46
N ASP A 72 10.56 0.25 11.67
CA ASP A 72 11.93 0.56 12.08
C ASP A 72 12.80 -0.70 12.33
N ASN A 73 12.22 -1.90 12.28
CA ASN A 73 12.96 -3.15 12.26
C ASN A 73 13.51 -3.42 10.85
N THR A 74 14.83 -3.38 10.69
CA THR A 74 15.51 -3.54 9.40
C THR A 74 15.45 -4.94 8.83
N ALA A 75 15.10 -5.95 9.63
CA ALA A 75 14.83 -7.30 9.12
C ALA A 75 13.74 -7.29 8.01
N ASN A 76 12.87 -6.28 8.00
CA ASN A 76 11.93 -6.04 6.91
C ASN A 76 12.64 -5.74 5.58
N ARG A 77 13.53 -4.74 5.55
CA ARG A 77 14.36 -4.43 4.38
C ARG A 77 15.25 -5.61 4.00
N ASP A 78 15.86 -6.26 4.98
CA ASP A 78 16.84 -7.33 4.75
C ASP A 78 16.15 -8.55 4.09
N ALA A 79 14.90 -8.86 4.46
CA ALA A 79 14.11 -9.90 3.77
C ALA A 79 13.99 -9.63 2.26
N HIS A 80 13.73 -8.38 1.85
CA HIS A 80 13.61 -8.02 0.44
C HIS A 80 14.96 -8.00 -0.30
N TYR A 81 16.05 -7.73 0.41
CA TYR A 81 17.40 -7.87 -0.13
C TYR A 81 17.76 -9.34 -0.36
N GLU A 82 17.44 -10.22 0.59
CA GLU A 82 17.78 -11.65 0.54
C GLU A 82 16.86 -12.48 -0.36
N THR A 83 15.67 -11.98 -0.69
CA THR A 83 14.66 -12.74 -1.46
C THR A 83 14.17 -11.99 -2.70
N THR A 84 13.39 -10.91 -2.51
CA THR A 84 12.70 -10.21 -3.60
C THR A 84 13.66 -9.65 -4.65
N GLY A 85 14.79 -9.06 -4.24
CA GLY A 85 15.82 -8.58 -5.15
C GLY A 85 16.40 -9.70 -6.03
N PRO A 86 16.92 -10.80 -5.44
CA PRO A 86 17.39 -11.98 -6.16
C PRO A 86 16.35 -12.56 -7.13
N GLU A 87 15.10 -12.72 -6.68
CA GLU A 87 14.01 -13.26 -7.50
C GLU A 87 13.77 -12.40 -8.74
N ILE A 88 13.69 -11.07 -8.58
CA ILE A 88 13.52 -10.14 -9.71
C ILE A 88 14.70 -10.25 -10.69
N TRP A 89 15.93 -10.30 -10.17
CA TRP A 89 17.13 -10.38 -11.00
C TRP A 89 17.18 -11.69 -11.81
N GLU A 90 16.89 -12.82 -11.17
CA GLU A 90 16.85 -14.12 -11.80
C GLU A 90 15.73 -14.19 -12.86
N GLN A 91 14.51 -13.80 -12.49
CA GLN A 91 13.34 -13.89 -13.37
C GLN A 91 13.42 -12.94 -14.58
N THR A 92 14.15 -11.84 -14.47
CA THR A 92 14.44 -10.95 -15.62
C THR A 92 15.67 -11.39 -16.43
N GLY A 93 16.36 -12.46 -16.02
CA GLY A 93 17.59 -12.93 -16.66
C GLY A 93 18.70 -11.87 -16.64
N GLY A 94 18.76 -11.04 -15.60
CA GLY A 94 19.71 -9.93 -15.46
C GLY A 94 19.46 -8.74 -16.40
N LYS A 95 18.28 -8.65 -17.04
CA LYS A 95 17.95 -7.60 -18.02
C LYS A 95 17.14 -6.45 -17.44
N LEU A 96 16.91 -6.42 -16.13
CA LEU A 96 16.21 -5.33 -15.47
C LEU A 96 16.92 -3.98 -15.72
N ASP A 97 16.16 -2.96 -16.10
CA ASP A 97 16.63 -1.58 -16.20
C ASP A 97 16.16 -0.73 -15.03
N ALA A 98 14.95 -0.99 -14.51
CA ALA A 98 14.42 -0.21 -13.42
C ALA A 98 13.46 -0.96 -12.51
N PHE A 99 13.42 -0.54 -11.24
CA PHE A 99 12.44 -0.98 -10.26
C PHE A 99 11.69 0.24 -9.69
N VAL A 100 10.38 0.10 -9.51
CA VAL A 100 9.54 1.15 -8.92
C VAL A 100 8.63 0.56 -7.85
N SER A 101 8.46 1.27 -6.75
CA SER A 101 7.48 0.90 -5.73
C SER A 101 7.07 2.11 -4.88
N ALA A 102 5.87 2.02 -4.32
CA ALA A 102 5.36 2.86 -3.27
C ALA A 102 5.94 2.43 -1.91
N VAL A 103 5.74 3.28 -0.90
CA VAL A 103 6.35 3.07 0.41
C VAL A 103 5.31 3.11 1.53
N GLY A 104 5.26 2.01 2.28
CA GLY A 104 4.70 1.95 3.64
C GLY A 104 5.84 1.97 4.66
N SER A 105 6.35 0.79 5.04
CA SER A 105 7.54 0.68 5.89
C SER A 105 8.83 1.13 5.19
N GLY A 106 8.90 0.97 3.87
CA GLY A 106 10.11 1.22 3.06
C GLY A 106 11.01 0.00 2.88
N GLY A 107 10.69 -1.14 3.50
CA GLY A 107 11.47 -2.38 3.38
C GLY A 107 11.61 -2.84 1.93
N THR A 108 10.50 -2.91 1.19
CA THR A 108 10.48 -3.41 -0.20
C THR A 108 11.39 -2.61 -1.12
N ILE A 109 11.18 -1.30 -1.23
CA ILE A 109 11.96 -0.49 -2.18
C ILE A 109 13.44 -0.46 -1.80
N THR A 110 13.75 -0.36 -0.50
CA THR A 110 15.15 -0.22 -0.05
C THR A 110 15.91 -1.53 -0.17
N GLY A 111 15.29 -2.66 0.19
CA GLY A 111 15.94 -3.98 0.13
C GLY A 111 16.18 -4.42 -1.31
N VAL A 112 15.15 -4.29 -2.16
CA VAL A 112 15.27 -4.57 -3.60
C VAL A 112 16.32 -3.65 -4.24
N ALA A 113 16.30 -2.35 -3.95
CA ALA A 113 17.26 -1.42 -4.51
C ALA A 113 18.71 -1.74 -4.11
N ALA A 114 18.95 -2.10 -2.85
CA ALA A 114 20.28 -2.46 -2.37
C ALA A 114 20.83 -3.66 -3.14
N TYR A 115 20.05 -4.75 -3.25
CA TYR A 115 20.49 -5.94 -3.98
C TYR A 115 20.72 -5.64 -5.47
N LEU A 116 19.74 -4.99 -6.13
CA LEU A 116 19.83 -4.74 -7.57
C LEU A 116 21.02 -3.83 -7.92
N ARG A 117 21.35 -2.86 -7.07
CA ARG A 117 22.52 -1.97 -7.29
C ARG A 117 23.86 -2.68 -7.14
N GLU A 118 23.93 -3.80 -6.39
CA GLU A 118 25.12 -4.66 -6.39
C GLU A 118 25.27 -5.43 -7.70
N GLN A 119 24.15 -5.86 -8.30
CA GLN A 119 24.16 -6.61 -9.57
C GLN A 119 24.38 -5.68 -10.78
N LYS A 120 23.76 -4.51 -10.75
CA LYS A 120 23.79 -3.49 -11.81
C LYS A 120 23.81 -2.10 -11.16
N PRO A 121 24.99 -1.49 -10.96
CA PRO A 121 25.12 -0.21 -10.26
C PRO A 121 24.33 0.97 -10.86
N ASP A 122 23.99 0.91 -12.14
CA ASP A 122 23.21 1.92 -12.87
C ASP A 122 21.71 1.57 -12.99
N VAL A 123 21.23 0.54 -12.28
CA VAL A 123 19.78 0.24 -12.21
C VAL A 123 19.02 1.44 -11.65
N THR A 124 17.92 1.80 -12.32
CA THR A 124 17.11 2.95 -11.92
C THR A 124 16.10 2.54 -10.85
N ILE A 125 16.06 3.26 -9.73
CA ILE A 125 15.11 3.04 -8.65
C ILE A 125 14.16 4.23 -8.54
N ALA A 126 12.86 4.00 -8.66
CA ALA A 126 11.85 5.05 -8.59
C ALA A 126 10.89 4.87 -7.40
N LEU A 127 10.56 5.98 -6.74
CA LEU A 127 9.50 6.07 -5.75
C LEU A 127 8.18 6.48 -6.42
N ALA A 128 7.11 5.71 -6.21
CA ALA A 128 5.75 6.10 -6.54
C ALA A 128 4.97 6.46 -5.26
N ASP A 129 4.92 7.73 -4.90
CA ASP A 129 4.34 8.20 -3.64
C ASP A 129 2.89 8.66 -3.85
N PRO A 130 1.90 8.16 -3.08
CA PRO A 130 0.52 8.61 -3.23
C PRO A 130 0.34 10.05 -2.72
N ALA A 131 -0.67 10.74 -3.23
CA ALA A 131 -1.06 12.05 -2.69
C ALA A 131 -1.31 12.00 -1.17
N GLY A 132 -0.87 13.04 -0.45
CA GLY A 132 -0.91 13.13 1.02
C GLY A 132 0.31 12.51 1.73
N ALA A 133 1.10 11.68 1.07
CA ALA A 133 2.37 11.20 1.59
C ALA A 133 3.46 12.28 1.53
N SER A 134 4.52 12.13 2.32
CA SER A 134 5.56 13.16 2.46
C SER A 134 6.88 12.82 1.77
N LEU A 135 7.06 11.59 1.27
CA LEU A 135 8.35 11.16 0.75
C LEU A 135 8.70 11.80 -0.59
N PHE A 136 7.70 12.06 -1.45
CA PHE A 136 7.92 12.79 -2.70
C PHE A 136 8.53 14.16 -2.44
N ASN A 137 7.92 14.97 -1.56
CA ASN A 137 8.44 16.29 -1.20
C ASN A 137 9.79 16.19 -0.49
N TRP A 138 9.99 15.17 0.34
CA TRP A 138 11.28 14.94 0.99
C TRP A 138 12.41 14.71 -0.02
N TYR A 139 12.24 13.80 -0.99
CA TYR A 139 13.29 13.46 -1.94
C TYR A 139 13.48 14.50 -3.05
N THR A 140 12.47 15.33 -3.35
CA THR A 140 12.55 16.34 -4.42
C THR A 140 12.82 17.76 -3.93
N LYS A 141 12.38 18.10 -2.71
CA LYS A 141 12.47 19.46 -2.13
C LYS A 141 13.24 19.50 -0.81
N GLY A 142 13.49 18.36 -0.16
CA GLY A 142 14.11 18.30 1.17
C GLY A 142 13.16 18.59 2.33
N GLU A 143 11.85 18.58 2.10
CA GLU A 143 10.83 18.93 3.10
C GLU A 143 9.93 17.73 3.40
N MET A 144 9.80 17.36 4.69
CA MET A 144 8.88 16.30 5.12
C MET A 144 7.46 16.86 5.27
N SER A 145 6.76 17.01 4.15
CA SER A 145 5.41 17.57 4.08
C SER A 145 4.53 16.82 3.08
N GLY A 146 3.29 16.53 3.47
CA GLY A 146 2.28 15.91 2.61
C GLY A 146 1.29 16.93 2.06
N GLU A 147 0.90 16.78 0.79
CA GLU A 147 -0.11 17.60 0.11
C GLU A 147 -1.20 16.70 -0.47
N GLY A 148 -2.46 17.05 -0.25
CA GLY A 148 -3.60 16.27 -0.70
C GLY A 148 -3.90 15.06 0.20
N SER A 149 -4.60 14.08 -0.35
CA SER A 149 -4.97 12.85 0.34
C SER A 149 -5.19 11.74 -0.67
N SER A 150 -4.97 10.49 -0.25
CA SER A 150 -5.25 9.32 -1.06
C SER A 150 -6.21 8.37 -0.34
N ILE A 151 -7.05 7.66 -1.11
CA ILE A 151 -7.87 6.56 -0.61
C ILE A 151 -7.08 5.24 -0.48
N THR A 152 -5.81 5.22 -0.90
CA THR A 152 -4.95 4.05 -0.78
C THR A 152 -4.69 3.68 0.69
N GLU A 153 -4.49 2.39 0.93
CA GLU A 153 -4.16 1.85 2.25
C GLU A 153 -2.84 1.08 2.15
N GLY A 154 -2.10 1.01 3.26
CA GLY A 154 -0.82 0.28 3.35
C GLY A 154 0.40 1.03 2.82
N ILE A 155 0.23 2.19 2.18
CA ILE A 155 1.28 3.06 1.67
C ILE A 155 1.03 4.52 2.07
N GLY A 156 2.04 5.36 1.91
CA GLY A 156 2.01 6.77 2.26
C GLY A 156 2.49 6.99 3.69
N VAL A 157 3.73 7.46 3.83
CA VAL A 157 4.37 7.69 5.11
C VAL A 157 4.78 9.16 5.25
N ALA A 158 4.73 9.67 6.48
CA ALA A 158 5.03 11.06 6.81
C ALA A 158 6.36 11.21 7.57
N ARG A 159 7.26 10.22 7.47
CA ARG A 159 8.57 10.20 8.13
C ARG A 159 9.54 9.27 7.42
N ILE A 160 10.83 9.45 7.68
CA ILE A 160 11.86 8.44 7.40
C ILE A 160 11.78 7.36 8.48
N THR A 161 11.69 6.12 8.04
CA THR A 161 11.65 4.93 8.90
C THR A 161 13.04 4.31 8.98
N GLY A 162 13.29 3.43 9.95
CA GLY A 162 14.56 2.70 10.04
C GLY A 162 14.88 1.92 8.76
N ASN A 163 13.87 1.42 8.05
CA ASN A 163 14.07 0.73 6.77
C ASN A 163 14.48 1.66 5.62
N LEU A 164 14.20 2.98 5.70
CA LEU A 164 14.53 3.98 4.68
C LEU A 164 15.85 4.71 4.95
N GLU A 165 16.54 4.42 6.05
CA GLU A 165 17.81 5.08 6.37
C GLU A 165 18.84 4.88 5.26
N GLY A 166 19.41 5.98 4.77
CA GLY A 166 20.37 6.00 3.67
C GLY A 166 19.78 5.77 2.27
N PHE A 167 18.48 5.50 2.15
CA PHE A 167 17.82 5.33 0.86
C PHE A 167 17.70 6.65 0.10
N LYS A 168 17.96 6.61 -1.21
CA LYS A 168 17.68 7.69 -2.14
C LYS A 168 17.22 7.11 -3.49
N PRO A 169 16.02 7.47 -3.97
CA PRO A 169 15.57 7.08 -5.29
C PRO A 169 16.19 7.97 -6.37
N ASP A 170 16.29 7.44 -7.59
CA ASP A 170 16.74 8.16 -8.78
C ASP A 170 15.61 9.02 -9.36
N TYR A 171 14.37 8.52 -9.28
CA TYR A 171 13.15 9.24 -9.65
C TYR A 171 12.13 9.20 -8.51
N SER A 172 11.32 10.25 -8.40
CA SER A 172 10.20 10.27 -7.46
C SER A 172 8.98 10.87 -8.14
N TYR A 173 7.84 10.19 -8.02
CA TYR A 173 6.58 10.61 -8.61
C TYR A 173 5.52 10.75 -7.53
N ARG A 174 4.79 11.86 -7.52
CA ARG A 174 3.51 11.96 -6.82
C ARG A 174 2.41 11.44 -7.73
N ILE A 175 1.69 10.42 -7.27
CA ILE A 175 0.60 9.76 -7.99
C ILE A 175 -0.73 10.12 -7.33
N GLU A 176 -1.62 10.70 -8.12
CA GLU A 176 -2.95 11.12 -7.66
C GLU A 176 -3.95 9.95 -7.80
N ASP A 177 -4.99 9.92 -6.95
CA ASP A 177 -6.02 8.87 -7.01
C ASP A 177 -6.69 8.76 -8.38
N ALA A 178 -6.95 9.90 -9.01
CA ALA A 178 -7.56 9.98 -10.34
C ALA A 178 -6.69 9.38 -11.45
N GLU A 179 -5.38 9.23 -11.22
CA GLU A 179 -4.45 8.64 -12.20
C GLU A 179 -4.42 7.11 -12.09
N PHE A 180 -4.31 6.56 -10.88
CA PHE A 180 -4.15 5.12 -10.73
C PHE A 180 -5.47 4.34 -10.77
N LEU A 181 -6.61 4.97 -10.44
CA LEU A 181 -7.90 4.28 -10.44
C LEU A 181 -8.27 3.73 -11.82
N PRO A 182 -8.19 4.50 -12.92
CA PRO A 182 -8.41 3.97 -14.27
C PRO A 182 -7.48 2.80 -14.61
N ILE A 183 -6.20 2.87 -14.20
CA ILE A 183 -5.23 1.79 -14.42
C ILE A 183 -5.70 0.50 -13.76
N LEU A 184 -6.19 0.56 -12.51
CA LEU A 184 -6.73 -0.62 -11.83
C LEU A 184 -7.96 -1.19 -12.52
N PHE A 185 -8.84 -0.32 -13.02
CA PHE A 185 -10.04 -0.75 -13.73
C PHE A 185 -9.71 -1.43 -15.06
N ASP A 186 -8.74 -0.89 -15.78
CA ASP A 186 -8.23 -1.47 -17.02
C ASP A 186 -7.54 -2.82 -16.75
N LEU A 187 -6.77 -2.93 -15.66
CA LEU A 187 -6.14 -4.19 -15.25
C LEU A 187 -7.18 -5.29 -14.99
N VAL A 188 -8.31 -4.96 -14.36
CA VAL A 188 -9.42 -5.91 -14.17
C VAL A 188 -10.04 -6.30 -15.51
N ARG A 189 -10.31 -5.33 -16.38
CA ARG A 189 -11.04 -5.56 -17.65
C ARG A 189 -10.22 -6.27 -18.72
N HIS A 190 -8.93 -5.96 -18.80
CA HIS A 190 -8.10 -6.33 -19.93
C HIS A 190 -7.08 -7.41 -19.56
N GLU A 191 -6.65 -7.47 -18.30
CA GLU A 191 -5.62 -8.41 -17.82
C GLU A 191 -6.17 -9.44 -16.83
N GLY A 192 -7.42 -9.29 -16.37
CA GLY A 192 -8.06 -10.21 -15.41
C GLY A 192 -7.47 -10.15 -13.99
N LEU A 193 -6.73 -9.09 -13.66
CA LEU A 193 -6.08 -8.94 -12.36
C LEU A 193 -6.84 -7.93 -11.49
N SER A 194 -7.31 -8.39 -10.33
CA SER A 194 -7.93 -7.53 -9.30
C SER A 194 -6.99 -7.37 -8.11
N VAL A 195 -6.37 -6.18 -8.00
CA VAL A 195 -5.33 -5.86 -7.02
C VAL A 195 -5.67 -4.61 -6.21
N GLY A 196 -4.98 -4.41 -5.09
CA GLY A 196 -5.17 -3.27 -4.19
C GLY A 196 -4.68 -1.93 -4.74
N GLY A 197 -4.99 -0.85 -4.02
CA GLY A 197 -4.70 0.53 -4.44
C GLY A 197 -3.21 0.82 -4.64
N SER A 198 -2.36 0.25 -3.79
CA SER A 198 -0.90 0.41 -3.89
C SER A 198 -0.32 -0.16 -5.18
N ALA A 199 -0.89 -1.25 -5.71
CA ALA A 199 -0.51 -1.79 -7.01
C ALA A 199 -0.84 -0.82 -8.15
N GLY A 200 -1.95 -0.09 -8.06
CA GLY A 200 -2.29 0.97 -9.01
C GLY A 200 -1.25 2.10 -8.99
N VAL A 201 -0.88 2.58 -7.80
CA VAL A 201 0.16 3.60 -7.63
C VAL A 201 1.50 3.14 -8.21
N ASN A 202 1.85 1.89 -7.93
CA ASN A 202 3.05 1.21 -8.45
C ASN A 202 3.09 1.13 -9.98
N ILE A 203 1.97 0.77 -10.62
CA ILE A 203 1.87 0.70 -12.09
C ILE A 203 1.90 2.11 -12.69
N ALA A 204 1.21 3.09 -12.09
CA ALA A 204 1.27 4.48 -12.55
C ALA A 204 2.72 5.02 -12.54
N GLY A 205 3.45 4.75 -11.45
CA GLY A 205 4.88 5.05 -11.36
C GLY A 205 5.70 4.34 -12.44
N ALA A 206 5.43 3.05 -12.71
CA ALA A 206 6.11 2.29 -13.76
C ALA A 206 5.85 2.86 -15.16
N VAL A 207 4.62 3.25 -15.46
CA VAL A 207 4.24 3.88 -16.73
C VAL A 207 4.94 5.23 -16.90
N ARG A 208 5.01 6.05 -15.85
CA ARG A 208 5.77 7.32 -15.89
C ARG A 208 7.25 7.06 -16.14
N LEU A 209 7.85 6.13 -15.40
CA LEU A 209 9.25 5.78 -15.56
C LEU A 209 9.57 5.22 -16.95
N ALA A 210 8.68 4.39 -17.51
CA ALA A 210 8.81 3.88 -18.88
C ALA A 210 8.86 5.01 -19.92
N ARG A 211 8.07 6.08 -19.71
CA ARG A 211 8.08 7.26 -20.59
C ARG A 211 9.39 8.04 -20.49
N GLU A 212 9.96 8.16 -19.29
CA GLU A 212 11.25 8.82 -19.07
C GLU A 212 12.43 8.03 -19.67
N LEU A 213 12.44 6.71 -19.47
CA LEU A 213 13.55 5.85 -19.92
C LEU A 213 13.48 5.51 -21.42
N GLY A 214 12.31 5.62 -22.03
CA GLY A 214 12.07 5.30 -23.43
C GLY A 214 11.84 3.81 -23.71
N PRO A 215 11.58 3.46 -24.99
CA PRO A 215 11.22 2.09 -25.39
C PRO A 215 12.40 1.11 -25.24
N GLY A 216 12.07 -0.17 -25.12
CA GLY A 216 13.05 -1.27 -25.05
C GLY A 216 13.63 -1.54 -23.66
N LYS A 217 13.09 -0.89 -22.62
CA LYS A 217 13.51 -1.05 -21.22
C LYS A 217 12.64 -2.05 -20.48
N THR A 218 13.25 -2.80 -19.57
CA THR A 218 12.53 -3.72 -18.67
C THR A 218 12.37 -3.09 -17.29
N ILE A 219 11.11 -2.86 -16.90
CA ILE A 219 10.74 -2.26 -15.62
C ILE A 219 9.92 -3.26 -14.81
N VAL A 220 10.26 -3.43 -13.54
CA VAL A 220 9.52 -4.26 -12.60
C VAL A 220 8.89 -3.40 -11.51
N THR A 221 7.69 -3.77 -11.09
CA THR A 221 6.96 -3.14 -9.99
C THR A 221 6.20 -4.21 -9.18
N ALA A 222 5.64 -3.85 -8.04
CA ALA A 222 4.98 -4.80 -7.14
C ALA A 222 3.44 -4.72 -7.21
N LEU A 223 2.79 -5.88 -7.31
CA LEU A 223 1.34 -6.03 -7.14
C LEU A 223 1.06 -6.60 -5.74
N CYS A 224 0.85 -5.71 -4.78
CA CYS A 224 1.07 -6.01 -3.35
C CYS A 224 0.06 -6.98 -2.74
N ASP A 225 -1.22 -6.86 -3.07
CA ASP A 225 -2.29 -7.64 -2.45
C ASP A 225 -3.58 -7.64 -3.30
N PRO A 226 -4.54 -8.56 -3.05
CA PRO A 226 -5.75 -8.66 -3.86
C PRO A 226 -6.74 -7.54 -3.61
N GLY A 227 -7.43 -7.12 -4.69
CA GLY A 227 -8.39 -6.01 -4.67
C GLY A 227 -9.66 -6.28 -3.85
N SER A 228 -9.99 -7.55 -3.59
CA SER A 228 -11.19 -7.96 -2.85
C SER A 228 -11.29 -7.35 -1.45
N ARG A 229 -10.15 -7.11 -0.80
CA ARG A 229 -10.05 -6.44 0.52
C ARG A 229 -10.62 -5.02 0.52
N TYR A 230 -10.58 -4.36 -0.63
CA TYR A 230 -10.94 -2.95 -0.80
C TYR A 230 -12.26 -2.75 -1.54
N SER A 231 -13.04 -3.81 -1.77
CA SER A 231 -14.31 -3.77 -2.52
C SER A 231 -15.30 -2.71 -2.02
N SER A 232 -15.32 -2.42 -0.71
CA SER A 232 -16.20 -1.39 -0.12
C SER A 232 -15.77 0.07 -0.39
N LYS A 233 -14.57 0.29 -0.95
CA LYS A 233 -14.00 1.61 -1.26
C LYS A 233 -13.51 1.66 -2.71
N LEU A 234 -12.42 0.96 -3.00
CA LEU A 234 -11.64 1.03 -4.25
C LEU A 234 -12.42 0.62 -5.51
N PHE A 235 -13.43 -0.25 -5.35
CA PHE A 235 -14.30 -0.71 -6.44
C PHE A 235 -15.78 -0.33 -6.22
N ASN A 236 -16.05 0.59 -5.29
CA ASN A 236 -17.40 1.04 -4.98
C ASN A 236 -17.68 2.38 -5.67
N ALA A 237 -18.57 2.35 -6.68
CA ALA A 237 -18.90 3.52 -7.49
C ALA A 237 -19.52 4.68 -6.68
N GLU A 238 -20.34 4.39 -5.66
CA GLU A 238 -20.93 5.41 -4.79
C GLU A 238 -19.85 6.10 -3.94
N PHE A 239 -18.96 5.32 -3.33
CA PHE A 239 -17.85 5.83 -2.52
C PHE A 239 -16.90 6.72 -3.33
N LEU A 240 -16.59 6.31 -4.55
CA LEU A 240 -15.70 7.02 -5.47
C LEU A 240 -16.38 8.26 -6.06
N GLY A 241 -17.63 8.12 -6.52
CA GLY A 241 -18.42 9.22 -7.06
C GLY A 241 -18.65 10.34 -6.06
N ALA A 242 -18.91 10.00 -4.78
CA ALA A 242 -19.02 10.98 -3.69
C ALA A 242 -17.72 11.78 -3.42
N ARG A 243 -16.59 11.34 -3.98
CA ARG A 243 -15.28 12.00 -3.90
C ARG A 243 -14.83 12.61 -5.23
N GLY A 244 -15.68 12.57 -6.25
CA GLY A 244 -15.32 13.04 -7.60
C GLY A 244 -14.23 12.21 -8.27
N LEU A 245 -14.04 10.95 -7.85
CA LEU A 245 -13.02 10.05 -8.39
C LEU A 245 -13.58 9.22 -9.56
N PRO A 246 -12.71 8.78 -10.49
CA PRO A 246 -13.10 7.83 -11.53
C PRO A 246 -13.78 6.59 -10.94
N THR A 247 -14.89 6.16 -11.55
CA THR A 247 -15.65 4.99 -11.09
C THR A 247 -15.39 3.77 -12.00
N PRO A 248 -15.56 2.55 -11.48
CA PRO A 248 -15.33 1.36 -12.28
C PRO A 248 -16.33 1.31 -13.43
N PRO A 249 -15.88 1.27 -14.70
CA PRO A 249 -16.74 1.47 -15.84
C PRO A 249 -17.76 0.33 -16.07
N TRP A 250 -17.64 -0.81 -15.37
CA TRP A 250 -18.62 -1.90 -15.39
C TRP A 250 -19.78 -1.70 -14.40
N THR A 251 -19.74 -0.63 -13.59
CA THR A 251 -20.83 -0.26 -12.67
C THR A 251 -21.83 0.71 -13.32
N ALA A 252 -21.46 1.35 -14.43
CA ALA A 252 -22.36 2.18 -15.23
C ALA A 252 -23.36 1.29 -15.97
N GLY A 253 -24.57 1.15 -15.42
CA GLY A 253 -25.64 0.29 -15.93
C GLY A 253 -26.41 -0.48 -14.86
N ALA A 254 -25.92 -0.51 -13.60
CA ALA A 254 -26.74 -0.92 -12.47
C ALA A 254 -27.68 0.24 -12.11
N ALA A 255 -28.81 0.35 -12.82
CA ALA A 255 -29.92 1.17 -12.37
C ALA A 255 -30.17 0.85 -10.89
N THR A 256 -30.31 1.88 -10.06
CA THR A 256 -30.87 1.69 -8.73
C THR A 256 -32.24 1.02 -8.92
N PRO A 257 -32.64 0.05 -8.07
CA PRO A 257 -34.00 -0.53 -8.13
C PRO A 257 -35.14 0.49 -7.94
N ALA A 258 -34.84 1.78 -7.85
CA ALA A 258 -35.78 2.88 -7.67
C ALA A 258 -36.30 3.47 -8.98
N GLU A 259 -35.73 3.13 -10.15
CA GLU A 259 -36.18 3.68 -11.45
C GLU A 259 -36.99 2.68 -12.29
N ALA A 260 -37.32 1.50 -11.74
CA ALA A 260 -38.10 0.45 -12.41
C ALA A 260 -39.44 0.14 -11.72
N ALA A 261 -40.06 1.14 -11.09
CA ALA A 261 -41.40 1.03 -10.49
C ALA A 261 -42.29 2.22 -10.90
#